data_AF-A0AAE9DQW4-F1
#
_entry.id   AF-A0AAE9DQW4-F1
#
_cell.length_a   1.000
_cell.length_b   1.000
_cell.length_c   1.000
_cell.angle_alpha   90.00
_cell.angle_beta   90.00
_cell.angle_gamma   90.00
#
_symmetry.space_group_name_H-M   'P 1'
#
loop_
_entity.id
_entity.type
_entity.pdbx_description
1 polymer ?
#
loop_
_entity_poly.entity_id
_entity_poly.type
_entity_poly.pdbx_seq_one_letter_code
_entity_poly.pdbx_strand_id
1 'polypeptide(L)'
;MMFVREYKSTFVIDYLDSVKYLETDLRKQIYPEILLAYFDFARTLGILHGYIWAKPPVKGDDFIFNFHPEDQPYLDLNRLIGWYRGILDKGVREKRIKKYEDFGEKKIKKTEDLPLFIDSLWTKKMKEVEEQPRTDKEQFDQDMDYHMKNHHQKDNFFIELVQGCELEDDDTPTTSHAWIMDSLMFREHCRENNWEFGCRERARFASVAIIKKLEENL
;
A
#
# COMPACT_ATOMS: atom_id res chain seq x y z
N MET A 1 -9.74 -3.33 -0.34
CA MET A 1 -8.82 -4.46 -0.58
C MET A 1 -7.40 -3.94 -0.40
N MET A 2 -6.48 -4.79 0.03
CA MET A 2 -5.09 -4.43 0.26
C MET A 2 -4.19 -5.53 -0.30
N PHE A 3 -3.17 -5.14 -1.05
CA PHE A 3 -2.07 -6.03 -1.45
C PHE A 3 -0.84 -5.66 -0.63
N VAL A 4 -0.26 -6.65 0.04
CA VAL A 4 0.92 -6.48 0.88
C VAL A 4 1.98 -7.47 0.43
N ARG A 5 3.22 -7.00 0.36
CA ARG A 5 4.40 -7.86 0.20
C ARG A 5 5.12 -8.02 1.51
N GLU A 6 5.32 -9.26 1.89
CA GLU A 6 6.01 -9.63 3.12
C GLU A 6 7.40 -10.17 2.80
N TYR A 7 8.38 -9.60 3.48
CA TYR A 7 9.76 -10.03 3.53
C TYR A 7 10.04 -10.53 4.94
N LYS A 8 11.19 -11.18 5.14
CA LYS A 8 11.58 -11.81 6.42
C LYS A 8 11.29 -10.99 7.69
N SER A 9 11.49 -9.68 7.66
CA SER A 9 11.24 -8.81 8.82
C SER A 9 10.53 -7.50 8.47
N THR A 10 10.06 -7.38 7.23
CA THR A 10 9.52 -6.13 6.69
C THR A 10 8.31 -6.40 5.81
N PHE A 11 7.23 -5.64 5.95
CA PHE A 11 6.13 -5.62 5.01
C PHE A 11 6.09 -4.31 4.21
N VAL A 12 5.51 -4.38 3.01
CA VAL A 12 5.29 -3.24 2.13
C VAL A 12 3.83 -3.25 1.69
N ILE A 13 3.09 -2.18 1.99
CA ILE A 13 1.74 -2.02 1.44
C ILE A 13 1.87 -1.50 0.01
N ASP A 14 1.59 -2.37 -0.95
CA ASP A 14 1.73 -2.05 -2.37
C ASP A 14 0.55 -1.24 -2.89
N TYR A 15 -0.65 -1.74 -2.57
CA TYR A 15 -1.89 -1.13 -3.01
C TYR A 15 -2.91 -1.24 -1.89
N LEU A 16 -3.62 -0.14 -1.68
CA LEU A 16 -4.77 -0.06 -0.81
C LEU A 16 -5.85 0.69 -1.57
N ASP A 17 -7.02 0.07 -1.68
CA ASP A 17 -8.12 0.65 -2.44
C ASP A 17 -9.48 0.35 -1.80
N SER A 18 -10.45 1.20 -2.09
CA SER A 18 -11.79 1.13 -1.52
C SER A 18 -12.86 1.72 -2.43
N VAL A 19 -14.05 1.14 -2.33
CA VAL A 19 -15.27 1.70 -2.91
C VAL A 19 -16.17 2.24 -1.80
N LYS A 20 -16.80 3.39 -2.04
CA LYS A 20 -17.46 4.19 -1.00
C LYS A 20 -18.79 3.67 -0.44
N TYR A 21 -19.23 2.46 -0.80
CA TYR A 21 -20.59 1.99 -0.50
C TYR A 21 -20.88 1.73 0.98
N LEU A 22 -19.85 1.76 1.83
CA LEU A 22 -20.02 1.81 3.28
C LEU A 22 -20.33 3.24 3.73
N GLU A 23 -21.21 3.34 4.73
CA GLU A 23 -21.52 4.62 5.37
C GLU A 23 -20.25 5.35 5.81
N THR A 24 -20.21 6.66 5.61
CA THR A 24 -18.99 7.47 5.78
C THR A 24 -18.38 7.35 7.18
N ASP A 25 -19.21 7.30 8.22
CA ASP A 25 -18.74 7.17 9.60
C ASP A 25 -18.19 5.77 9.90
N LEU A 26 -18.71 4.73 9.24
CA LEU A 26 -18.16 3.38 9.31
C LEU A 26 -16.82 3.30 8.58
N ARG A 27 -16.68 3.93 7.41
CA ARG A 27 -15.40 3.95 6.65
C ARG A 27 -14.26 4.56 7.48
N LYS A 28 -14.54 5.67 8.17
CA LYS A 28 -13.55 6.33 9.05
C LYS A 28 -13.10 5.47 10.22
N GLN A 29 -13.92 4.51 10.65
CA GLN A 29 -13.59 3.59 11.75
C GLN A 29 -12.92 2.32 11.23
N ILE A 30 -13.51 1.71 10.20
CA ILE A 30 -13.13 0.39 9.68
C ILE A 30 -11.79 0.44 8.94
N TYR A 31 -11.58 1.40 8.03
CA TYR A 31 -10.37 1.38 7.19
C TYR A 31 -9.07 1.52 8.00
N PRO A 32 -8.97 2.42 8.99
CA PRO A 32 -7.84 2.44 9.93
C PRO A 32 -7.65 1.12 10.66
N GLU A 33 -8.74 0.50 11.14
CA GLU A 33 -8.65 -0.75 11.89
C GLU A 33 -8.19 -1.92 11.04
N ILE A 34 -8.56 -2.00 9.76
CA ILE A 34 -8.06 -3.06 8.86
C ILE A 34 -6.53 -2.99 8.76
N LEU A 35 -5.97 -1.79 8.58
CA LEU A 35 -4.52 -1.58 8.51
C LEU A 35 -3.83 -1.96 9.81
N LEU A 36 -4.35 -1.47 10.94
CA LEU A 36 -3.75 -1.74 12.22
C LEU A 36 -3.91 -3.22 12.63
N ALA A 37 -5.01 -3.89 12.26
CA ALA A 37 -5.22 -5.31 12.48
C ALA A 37 -4.19 -6.13 11.70
N TYR A 38 -3.91 -5.74 10.46
CA TYR A 38 -2.81 -6.31 9.71
C TYR A 38 -1.46 -6.08 10.42
N PHE A 39 -1.20 -4.91 11.03
CA PHE A 39 0.03 -4.70 11.80
C PHE A 39 0.11 -5.55 13.09
N ASP A 40 -1.02 -5.91 13.68
CA ASP A 40 -1.04 -6.87 14.78
C ASP A 40 -0.75 -8.29 14.28
N PHE A 41 -1.29 -8.68 13.13
CA PHE A 41 -0.97 -9.95 12.50
C PHE A 41 0.51 -10.04 12.09
N ALA A 42 1.03 -9.02 11.40
CA ALA A 42 2.42 -8.98 10.96
C ALA A 42 3.40 -9.16 12.13
N ARG A 43 3.10 -8.61 13.32
CA ARG A 43 3.97 -8.82 14.48
C ARG A 43 3.92 -10.25 15.03
N THR A 44 2.78 -10.95 14.98
CA THR A 44 2.72 -12.36 15.42
C THR A 44 3.59 -13.23 14.51
N LEU A 45 3.76 -12.84 13.25
CA LEU A 45 4.72 -13.48 12.32
C LEU A 45 6.18 -13.02 12.49
N GLY A 46 6.47 -12.12 13.45
CA GLY A 46 7.80 -11.54 13.64
C GLY A 46 8.21 -10.51 12.58
N ILE A 47 7.28 -10.05 11.74
CA ILE A 47 7.48 -8.97 10.78
C ILE A 47 7.29 -7.64 11.51
N LEU A 48 8.40 -6.97 11.81
CA LEU A 48 8.40 -5.83 12.74
C LEU A 48 8.57 -4.47 12.06
N HIS A 49 8.87 -4.44 10.76
CA HIS A 49 9.07 -3.20 10.02
C HIS A 49 8.02 -3.08 8.91
N GLY A 50 7.55 -1.87 8.67
CA GLY A 50 6.60 -1.57 7.62
C GLY A 50 7.06 -0.42 6.73
N TYR A 51 6.70 -0.48 5.46
CA TYR A 51 6.88 0.62 4.52
C TYR A 51 5.57 0.93 3.79
N ILE A 52 5.22 2.21 3.75
CA ILE A 52 4.05 2.71 3.02
C ILE A 52 4.50 3.89 2.16
N TRP A 53 4.10 3.90 0.88
CA TRP A 53 4.18 5.07 0.01
C TRP A 53 2.78 5.65 -0.21
N ALA A 54 2.55 6.87 0.29
CA ALA A 54 1.34 7.64 0.06
C ALA A 54 1.32 8.22 -1.36
N LYS A 55 0.88 7.41 -2.32
CA LYS A 55 0.65 7.84 -3.70
C LYS A 55 -0.85 7.92 -3.96
N PRO A 56 -1.45 9.13 -4.06
CA PRO A 56 -2.84 9.24 -4.45
C PRO A 56 -3.01 8.75 -5.90
N PRO A 57 -4.15 8.12 -6.24
CA PRO A 57 -4.45 7.77 -7.63
C PRO A 57 -4.63 9.04 -8.45
N VAL A 58 -4.21 8.98 -9.71
CA VAL A 58 -4.54 10.03 -10.70
C VAL A 58 -5.97 9.77 -11.18
N LYS A 59 -6.71 10.82 -11.56
CA LYS A 59 -8.07 10.65 -12.09
C LYS A 59 -8.04 9.71 -13.30
N GLY A 60 -8.78 8.60 -13.22
CA GLY A 60 -8.81 7.53 -14.24
C GLY A 60 -7.84 6.37 -13.99
N ASP A 61 -7.04 6.43 -12.93
CA ASP A 61 -6.19 5.32 -12.47
C ASP A 61 -6.92 4.57 -11.34
N ASP A 62 -7.22 3.29 -11.59
CA ASP A 62 -7.79 2.37 -10.61
C ASP A 62 -6.66 1.50 -10.05
N PHE A 63 -6.42 1.54 -8.75
CA PHE A 63 -5.40 0.70 -8.12
C PHE A 63 -5.82 -0.75 -8.10
N ILE A 64 -6.96 -1.08 -7.48
CA ILE A 64 -7.47 -2.44 -7.35
C ILE A 64 -8.85 -2.58 -7.98
N PHE A 65 -9.82 -1.74 -7.60
CA PHE A 65 -11.21 -1.90 -8.05
C PHE A 65 -11.43 -1.19 -9.38
N ASN A 66 -11.83 -1.94 -10.42
CA ASN A 66 -12.14 -1.35 -11.72
C ASN A 66 -13.42 -0.51 -11.67
N PHE A 67 -13.36 0.70 -12.22
CA PHE A 67 -14.46 1.66 -12.30
C PHE A 67 -15.00 2.03 -10.92
N HIS A 68 -14.41 3.05 -10.31
CA HIS A 68 -14.97 3.66 -9.11
C HIS A 68 -16.25 4.45 -9.39
N PRO A 69 -17.11 4.68 -8.38
CA PRO A 69 -18.24 5.60 -8.51
C PRO A 69 -17.78 7.00 -8.89
N GLU A 70 -18.45 7.63 -9.86
CA GLU A 70 -18.05 8.95 -10.39
C GLU A 70 -18.01 10.05 -9.32
N ASP A 71 -18.90 9.96 -8.34
CA ASP A 71 -19.02 10.86 -7.20
C ASP A 71 -18.23 10.36 -5.97
N GLN A 72 -17.27 9.44 -6.15
CA GLN A 72 -16.31 9.07 -5.10
C GLN A 72 -15.21 10.14 -4.99
N PRO A 73 -15.03 10.78 -3.82
CA PRO A 73 -13.94 11.71 -3.64
C PRO A 73 -12.60 10.97 -3.52
N TYR A 74 -11.60 11.44 -4.24
CA TYR A 74 -10.20 11.02 -4.08
C TYR A 74 -9.49 11.98 -3.13
N LEU A 75 -8.61 11.43 -2.29
CA LEU A 75 -7.73 12.24 -1.45
C LEU A 75 -6.56 12.74 -2.31
N ASP A 76 -6.30 14.05 -2.26
CA ASP A 76 -5.04 14.59 -2.73
C ASP A 76 -3.87 14.10 -1.85
N LEU A 77 -2.63 14.35 -2.28
CA LEU A 77 -1.43 13.89 -1.60
C LEU A 77 -1.38 14.32 -0.12
N ASN A 78 -1.69 15.57 0.18
CA ASN A 78 -1.63 16.11 1.53
C ASN A 78 -2.67 15.47 2.45
N ARG A 79 -3.90 15.29 1.94
CA ARG A 79 -4.96 14.61 2.69
C ARG A 79 -4.65 13.13 2.89
N LEU A 80 -4.06 12.46 1.91
CA LEU A 80 -3.66 11.06 2.02
C LEU A 80 -2.52 10.88 3.04
N ILE A 81 -1.50 11.75 3.02
CA ILE A 81 -0.44 11.80 4.03
C ILE A 81 -1.04 12.01 5.43
N GLY A 82 -1.96 12.96 5.57
CA GLY A 82 -2.66 13.22 6.84
C GLY A 82 -3.49 12.02 7.31
N TRP A 83 -4.13 11.32 6.38
CA TRP A 83 -4.91 10.11 6.69
C TRP A 83 -4.00 8.99 7.21
N TYR A 84 -2.90 8.68 6.54
CA TYR A 84 -1.93 7.70 7.03
C TYR A 84 -1.33 8.10 8.37
N ARG A 85 -0.88 9.35 8.55
CA ARG A 85 -0.38 9.84 9.84
C ARG A 85 -1.39 9.63 10.96
N GLY A 86 -2.67 9.94 10.73
CA GLY A 86 -3.72 9.72 11.74
C GLY A 86 -3.88 8.24 12.15
N ILE A 87 -3.72 7.31 11.21
CA ILE A 87 -3.73 5.86 11.50
C ILE A 87 -2.48 5.46 12.29
N LEU A 88 -1.31 5.95 11.89
CA LEU A 88 -0.04 5.62 12.54
C LEU A 88 0.03 6.21 13.96
N ASP A 89 -0.43 7.44 14.16
CA ASP A 89 -0.58 8.09 15.47
C ASP A 89 -1.50 7.28 16.39
N LYS A 90 -2.62 6.77 15.84
CA LYS A 90 -3.52 5.87 16.56
C LYS A 90 -2.80 4.57 16.96
N GLY A 91 -2.09 3.94 16.03
CA GLY A 91 -1.33 2.72 16.30
C GLY A 91 -0.24 2.92 17.37
N VAL A 92 0.41 4.08 17.41
CA VAL A 92 1.36 4.43 18.48
C VAL A 92 0.65 4.58 19.83
N ARG A 93 -0.46 5.33 19.87
CA ARG A 93 -1.25 5.53 21.10
C ARG A 93 -1.79 4.20 21.67
N GLU A 94 -2.16 3.27 20.80
CA GLU A 94 -2.67 1.94 21.16
C GLU A 94 -1.58 0.91 21.40
N LYS A 95 -0.29 1.29 21.35
CA LYS A 95 0.87 0.42 21.56
C LYS A 95 0.96 -0.75 20.57
N ARG A 96 0.47 -0.54 19.35
CA ARG A 96 0.61 -1.46 18.21
C ARG A 96 1.88 -1.11 17.43
N ILE A 97 2.13 0.19 17.26
CA ILE A 97 3.32 0.74 16.61
C ILE A 97 4.24 1.32 17.68
N LYS A 98 5.52 0.95 17.64
CA LYS A 98 6.54 1.50 18.55
C LYS A 98 6.89 2.94 18.16
N LYS A 99 7.14 3.15 16.87
CA LYS A 99 7.31 4.47 16.25
C LYS A 99 7.11 4.39 14.75
N TYR A 100 6.89 5.53 14.13
CA TYR A 100 6.99 5.67 12.68
C TYR A 100 7.72 6.98 12.36
N GLU A 101 8.37 7.01 11.20
CA GLU A 101 9.15 8.14 10.71
C GLU A 101 8.80 8.33 9.22
N ASP A 102 8.63 9.56 8.76
CA ASP A 102 8.71 9.83 7.33
C ASP A 102 10.17 9.88 6.83
N PHE A 103 10.36 9.91 5.52
CA PHE A 103 11.69 9.95 4.93
C PHE A 103 12.57 11.09 5.46
N GLY A 104 12.00 12.28 5.61
CA GLY A 104 12.73 13.44 6.13
C GLY A 104 13.14 13.30 7.59
N GLU A 105 12.31 12.61 8.38
CA GLU A 105 12.62 12.26 9.77
C GLU A 105 13.70 11.15 9.86
N LYS A 106 13.70 10.19 8.92
CA LYS A 106 14.66 9.07 8.88
C LYS A 106 16.09 9.49 8.59
N LYS A 107 16.28 10.65 7.94
CA LYS A 107 17.60 11.25 7.60
C LYS A 107 18.49 10.32 6.76
N ILE A 108 17.90 9.53 5.86
CA ILE A 108 18.67 8.77 4.86
C ILE A 108 19.34 9.77 3.91
N LYS A 109 20.65 9.63 3.71
CA LYS A 109 21.46 10.59 2.94
C LYS A 109 22.05 10.02 1.65
N LYS A 110 22.27 8.71 1.60
CA LYS A 110 22.88 8.07 0.43
C LYS A 110 21.83 7.26 -0.32
N THR A 111 21.94 7.28 -1.63
CA THR A 111 21.13 6.45 -2.54
C THR A 111 21.24 4.96 -2.21
N GLU A 112 22.42 4.51 -1.81
CA GLU A 112 22.73 3.12 -1.44
C GLU A 112 21.98 2.64 -0.18
N ASP A 113 21.55 3.58 0.67
CA ASP A 113 20.82 3.29 1.92
C ASP A 113 19.28 3.31 1.71
N LEU A 114 18.81 3.56 0.48
CA LEU A 114 17.38 3.60 0.18
C LEU A 114 16.77 2.19 0.22
N PRO A 115 15.54 2.04 0.73
CA PRO A 115 14.86 0.75 0.70
C PRO A 115 14.49 0.38 -0.74
N LEU A 116 14.93 -0.79 -1.19
CA LEU A 116 14.67 -1.31 -2.53
C LEU A 116 13.61 -2.40 -2.50
N PHE A 117 12.35 -1.98 -2.60
CA PHE A 117 11.22 -2.91 -2.79
C PHE A 117 10.75 -2.83 -4.24
N ILE A 118 10.40 -3.95 -4.86
CA ILE A 118 9.88 -4.01 -6.25
C ILE A 118 8.75 -2.97 -6.39
N ASP A 119 8.69 -2.23 -7.49
CA ASP A 119 7.63 -1.24 -7.79
C ASP A 119 7.31 -0.19 -6.70
N SER A 120 8.19 0.00 -5.72
CA SER A 120 8.08 1.05 -4.72
C SER A 120 8.59 2.39 -5.26
N LEU A 121 8.43 3.43 -4.45
CA LEU A 121 8.88 4.79 -4.76
C LEU A 121 10.32 4.82 -5.27
N TRP A 122 11.28 4.35 -4.48
CA TRP A 122 12.70 4.55 -4.77
C TRP A 122 13.16 3.73 -5.96
N THR A 123 12.68 2.50 -6.13
CA THR A 123 13.00 1.70 -7.32
C THR A 123 12.45 2.33 -8.60
N LYS A 124 11.26 2.95 -8.53
CA LYS A 124 10.68 3.68 -9.67
C LYS A 124 11.49 4.93 -9.99
N LYS A 125 11.86 5.72 -8.98
CA LYS A 125 12.68 6.92 -9.18
C LYS A 125 14.08 6.58 -9.70
N MET A 126 14.73 5.55 -9.16
CA MET A 126 16.02 5.08 -9.68
C MET A 126 15.92 4.69 -11.16
N LYS A 127 14.87 3.96 -11.54
CA LYS A 127 14.63 3.58 -12.93
C LYS A 127 14.38 4.80 -13.83
N GLU A 128 13.52 5.73 -13.39
CA GLU A 128 13.24 6.98 -14.12
C GLU A 128 14.51 7.81 -14.35
N VAL A 129 15.40 7.88 -13.36
CA VAL A 129 16.68 8.61 -13.47
C VAL A 129 17.67 7.84 -14.35
N GLU A 130 17.71 6.51 -14.26
CA GLU A 130 18.57 5.65 -15.09
C GLU A 130 18.21 5.71 -16.58
N GLU A 131 16.93 5.86 -16.92
CA GLU A 131 16.45 5.95 -18.31
C GLU A 131 16.81 7.29 -18.99
N GLN A 132 17.29 8.29 -18.23
CA GLN A 132 17.69 9.57 -18.81
C GLN A 132 19.08 9.47 -19.47
N PRO A 133 19.27 10.08 -20.66
CA PRO A 133 20.57 10.11 -21.33
C PRO A 133 21.57 10.93 -20.51
N ARG A 134 22.58 10.27 -19.96
CA ARG A 134 23.57 10.86 -19.04
C ARG A 134 24.94 10.21 -19.17
N THR A 135 25.94 10.85 -18.56
CA THR A 135 27.36 10.55 -18.84
C THR A 135 28.10 9.89 -17.68
N ASP A 136 27.68 10.09 -16.42
CA ASP A 136 28.40 9.57 -15.25
C ASP A 136 27.50 9.34 -14.00
N LYS A 137 28.11 8.73 -12.96
CA LYS A 137 27.49 8.44 -11.65
C LYS A 137 27.15 9.72 -10.87
N GLU A 138 27.91 10.79 -11.04
CA GLU A 138 27.71 12.01 -10.25
C GLU A 138 26.36 12.66 -10.58
N GLN A 139 26.00 12.68 -11.87
CA GLN A 139 24.69 13.15 -12.29
C GLN A 139 23.54 12.28 -11.72
N PHE A 140 23.72 10.96 -11.60
CA PHE A 140 22.74 10.08 -10.94
C PHE A 140 22.49 10.46 -9.50
N ASP A 141 23.58 10.62 -8.75
CA ASP A 141 23.49 10.90 -7.33
C ASP A 141 22.87 12.29 -7.11
N GLN A 142 23.14 13.26 -7.99
CA GLN A 142 22.50 14.59 -7.97
C GLN A 142 20.98 14.52 -8.22
N ASP A 143 20.55 13.76 -9.22
CA ASP A 143 19.12 13.62 -9.56
C ASP A 143 18.36 12.84 -8.49
N MET A 144 18.97 11.77 -7.95
CA MET A 144 18.42 11.03 -6.81
C MET A 144 18.35 11.91 -5.57
N ASP A 145 19.38 12.71 -5.29
CA ASP A 145 19.38 13.70 -4.21
C ASP A 145 18.26 14.73 -4.38
N TYR A 146 17.98 15.14 -5.62
CA TYR A 146 16.89 16.07 -5.90
C TYR A 146 15.53 15.46 -5.52
N HIS A 147 15.26 14.21 -5.92
CA HIS A 147 14.04 13.49 -5.53
C HIS A 147 13.95 13.27 -4.02
N MET A 148 15.06 12.86 -3.41
CA MET A 148 15.17 12.65 -1.96
C MET A 148 14.86 13.94 -1.21
N LYS A 149 15.54 15.06 -1.51
CA LYS A 149 15.48 16.30 -0.72
C LYS A 149 14.24 17.15 -0.98
N ASN A 150 13.68 17.12 -2.19
CA ASN A 150 12.66 18.11 -2.61
C ASN A 150 11.24 17.55 -2.77
N HIS A 151 11.07 16.26 -3.08
CA HIS A 151 9.76 15.72 -3.47
C HIS A 151 9.19 14.72 -2.49
N HIS A 152 10.03 13.80 -1.99
CA HIS A 152 9.56 12.62 -1.28
C HIS A 152 9.97 12.60 0.20
N GLN A 153 9.98 13.76 0.84
CA GLN A 153 10.31 13.88 2.26
C GLN A 153 9.18 13.42 3.18
N LYS A 154 7.91 13.54 2.73
CA LYS A 154 6.72 13.44 3.58
C LYS A 154 5.70 12.37 3.15
N ASP A 155 5.90 11.76 1.98
CA ASP A 155 4.93 10.86 1.37
C ASP A 155 5.29 9.37 1.51
N ASN A 156 6.35 9.03 2.23
CA ASN A 156 6.70 7.64 2.50
C ASN A 156 7.09 7.45 3.96
N PHE A 157 6.57 6.38 4.55
CA PHE A 157 6.60 6.12 5.98
C PHE A 157 7.34 4.82 6.27
N PHE A 158 8.20 4.88 7.27
CA PHE A 158 8.92 3.77 7.87
C PHE A 158 8.30 3.48 9.23
N ILE A 159 7.78 2.28 9.41
CA ILE A 159 7.02 1.87 10.58
C ILE A 159 7.83 0.85 11.35
N GLU A 160 7.94 1.00 12.66
CA GLU A 160 8.49 0.00 13.57
C GLU A 160 7.38 -0.46 14.52
N LEU A 161 7.01 -1.73 14.44
CA LEU A 161 6.00 -2.33 15.28
C LEU A 161 6.53 -2.66 16.67
N VAL A 162 5.63 -2.76 17.66
CA VAL A 162 6.00 -3.18 19.01
C VAL A 162 6.44 -4.64 18.99
N GLN A 163 7.58 -4.93 19.62
CA GLN A 163 8.12 -6.28 19.81
C GLN A 163 7.52 -6.94 21.06
N GLY A 164 7.64 -8.26 21.13
CA GLY A 164 7.29 -9.03 22.34
C GLY A 164 5.86 -9.57 22.36
N CYS A 165 5.20 -9.65 21.21
CA CYS A 165 4.07 -10.56 21.03
C CYS A 165 4.57 -12.01 20.95
N GLU A 166 3.68 -12.94 21.30
CA GLU A 166 3.89 -14.37 21.03
C GLU A 166 4.01 -14.57 19.51
N LEU A 167 5.00 -15.35 19.10
CA LEU A 167 5.16 -15.67 17.70
C LEU A 167 4.24 -16.84 17.35
N GLU A 168 3.53 -16.68 16.25
CA GLU A 168 2.62 -17.69 15.72
C GLU A 168 3.20 -18.23 14.41
N ASP A 169 2.99 -19.52 14.15
CA ASP A 169 3.25 -20.07 12.83
C ASP A 169 2.21 -19.48 11.87
N ASP A 170 2.64 -19.10 10.65
CA ASP A 170 1.71 -18.68 9.62
C ASP A 170 0.91 -19.89 9.12
N ASP A 171 -0.30 -20.05 9.65
CA ASP A 171 -1.26 -21.09 9.26
C ASP A 171 -2.20 -20.62 8.14
N THR A 172 -1.96 -19.43 7.57
CA THR A 172 -2.77 -18.90 6.48
C THR A 172 -2.67 -19.83 5.27
N PRO A 173 -3.81 -20.36 4.77
CA PRO A 173 -3.79 -21.20 3.59
C PRO A 173 -3.16 -20.46 2.42
N THR A 174 -2.10 -21.01 1.85
CA THR A 174 -1.49 -20.44 0.66
C THR A 174 -2.41 -20.70 -0.52
N THR A 175 -3.22 -19.71 -0.92
CA THR A 175 -4.04 -19.81 -2.12
C THR A 175 -3.29 -19.21 -3.31
N SER A 176 -2.96 -20.03 -4.32
CA SER A 176 -2.24 -19.59 -5.52
C SER A 176 -3.19 -19.24 -6.67
N HIS A 177 -4.22 -18.45 -6.39
CA HIS A 177 -5.13 -17.98 -7.44
C HIS A 177 -4.40 -16.96 -8.33
N ALA A 178 -3.97 -17.38 -9.53
CA ALA A 178 -3.21 -16.54 -10.47
C ALA A 178 -3.85 -15.17 -10.73
N TRP A 179 -5.19 -15.12 -10.76
CA TRP A 179 -5.97 -13.92 -11.06
C TRP A 179 -6.01 -12.89 -9.92
N ILE A 180 -5.57 -13.21 -8.70
CA ILE A 180 -5.55 -12.30 -7.55
C ILE A 180 -4.17 -12.27 -6.88
N MET A 181 -3.10 -12.67 -7.58
CA MET A 181 -1.74 -12.59 -7.04
C MET A 181 -1.28 -11.15 -6.82
N ASP A 182 -1.71 -10.24 -7.69
CA ASP A 182 -1.41 -8.82 -7.59
C ASP A 182 -2.56 -7.97 -8.15
N SER A 183 -2.39 -6.65 -8.02
CA SER A 183 -3.36 -5.65 -8.42
C SER A 183 -3.57 -5.55 -9.93
N LEU A 184 -2.58 -5.90 -10.75
CA LEU A 184 -2.71 -5.91 -12.20
C LEU A 184 -3.54 -7.11 -12.64
N MET A 185 -3.18 -8.31 -12.18
CA MET A 185 -3.87 -9.56 -12.51
C MET A 185 -5.35 -9.50 -12.08
N PHE A 186 -5.62 -8.96 -10.89
CA PHE A 186 -6.99 -8.79 -10.39
C PHE A 186 -7.80 -7.85 -11.29
N ARG A 187 -7.22 -6.71 -11.69
CA ARG A 187 -7.89 -5.75 -12.57
C ARG A 187 -8.11 -6.30 -13.97
N GLU A 188 -7.13 -6.96 -14.56
CA GLU A 188 -7.29 -7.60 -15.88
C GLU A 188 -8.42 -8.61 -15.85
N HIS A 189 -8.45 -9.48 -14.84
CA HIS A 189 -9.52 -10.44 -14.67
C HIS A 189 -10.89 -9.77 -14.52
N CYS A 190 -10.96 -8.70 -13.72
CA CYS A 190 -12.19 -7.93 -13.57
C CYS A 190 -12.64 -7.29 -14.90
N ARG A 191 -11.72 -6.81 -15.76
CA ARG A 191 -12.06 -6.23 -17.07
C ARG A 191 -12.61 -7.28 -18.01
N GLU A 192 -11.95 -8.43 -18.11
CA GLU A 192 -12.38 -9.54 -18.97
C GLU A 192 -13.79 -10.06 -18.61
N ASN A 193 -14.15 -10.00 -17.32
CA ASN A 193 -15.42 -10.51 -16.81
C ASN A 193 -16.47 -9.42 -16.55
N ASN A 194 -16.20 -8.16 -16.92
CA ASN A 194 -17.08 -7.02 -16.66
C ASN A 194 -17.47 -6.84 -15.18
N TRP A 195 -16.52 -7.09 -14.28
CA TRP A 195 -16.66 -6.87 -12.85
C TRP A 195 -16.30 -5.42 -12.53
N GLU A 196 -17.34 -4.61 -12.44
CA GLU A 196 -17.25 -3.16 -12.24
C GLU A 196 -17.71 -2.79 -10.83
N PHE A 197 -17.17 -1.70 -10.30
CA PHE A 197 -17.49 -1.20 -8.97
C PHE A 197 -18.12 0.20 -8.99
N GLY A 198 -18.63 0.64 -10.14
CA GLY A 198 -19.07 2.03 -10.38
C GLY A 198 -20.43 2.38 -9.81
N CYS A 199 -21.32 1.39 -9.66
CA CYS A 199 -22.57 1.52 -8.91
C CYS A 199 -22.77 0.34 -7.95
N ARG A 200 -23.70 0.50 -7.00
CA ARG A 200 -23.92 -0.46 -5.90
C ARG A 200 -24.35 -1.84 -6.42
N GLU A 201 -25.15 -1.87 -7.48
CA GLU A 201 -25.63 -3.07 -8.13
C GLU A 201 -24.49 -3.83 -8.80
N ARG A 202 -23.63 -3.12 -9.55
CA ARG A 202 -22.44 -3.68 -10.20
C ARG A 202 -21.43 -4.19 -9.17
N ALA A 203 -21.15 -3.41 -8.13
CA ALA A 203 -20.24 -3.82 -7.06
C ALA A 203 -20.74 -5.07 -6.32
N ARG A 204 -22.06 -5.19 -6.09
CA ARG A 204 -22.67 -6.41 -5.52
C ARG A 204 -22.51 -7.61 -6.46
N PHE A 205 -22.80 -7.43 -7.75
CA PHE A 205 -22.61 -8.47 -8.75
C PHE A 205 -21.16 -8.95 -8.81
N ALA A 206 -20.20 -8.03 -8.92
CA ALA A 206 -18.77 -8.30 -8.92
C ALA A 206 -18.33 -9.02 -7.63
N SER A 207 -18.82 -8.57 -6.47
CA SER A 207 -18.50 -9.22 -5.19
C SER A 207 -18.97 -10.67 -5.12
N VAL A 208 -20.20 -10.96 -5.57
CA VAL A 208 -20.72 -12.34 -5.62
C VAL A 208 -19.91 -13.20 -6.59
N ALA A 209 -19.52 -12.65 -7.74
CA ALA A 209 -18.72 -13.36 -8.73
C ALA A 209 -17.30 -13.66 -8.21
N ILE A 210 -16.67 -12.71 -7.51
CA ILE A 210 -15.39 -12.87 -6.83
C ILE A 210 -15.46 -13.98 -5.79
N ILE A 211 -16.47 -13.96 -4.91
CA ILE A 211 -16.66 -14.98 -3.86
C ILE A 211 -16.78 -16.37 -4.49
N LYS A 212 -17.67 -16.54 -5.48
CA LYS A 212 -17.83 -17.81 -6.18
C LYS A 212 -16.52 -18.31 -6.80
N LYS A 213 -15.75 -17.41 -7.44
CA LYS A 213 -14.48 -17.77 -8.07
C LYS A 213 -13.40 -18.17 -7.06
N LEU A 214 -13.39 -17.55 -5.87
CA LEU A 214 -12.52 -17.96 -4.77
C LEU A 214 -12.90 -19.35 -4.27
N GLU A 215 -14.20 -19.64 -4.18
CA GLU A 215 -14.71 -20.95 -3.75
C GLU A 215 -14.49 -22.07 -4.80
N GLU A 216 -14.45 -21.74 -6.10
CA GLU A 216 -14.30 -22.72 -7.19
C GLU A 216 -12.97 -23.51 -7.20
N ASN A 217 -11.98 -23.12 -6.38
CA ASN A 217 -10.69 -23.85 -6.27
C ASN A 217 -10.26 -24.12 -4.81
N LEU A 218 -11.21 -24.12 -3.87
CA LEU A 218 -11.03 -24.68 -2.51
C LEU A 218 -11.50 -26.13 -2.48
#